data_AF-A0A849WY09-F1
#
_entry.id   AF-A0A849WY09-F1
#
_cell.length_a   1.000
_cell.length_b   1.000
_cell.length_c   1.000
_cell.angle_alpha   90.00
_cell.angle_beta   90.00
_cell.angle_gamma   90.00
#
_symmetry.space_group_name_H-M   'P 1'
#
loop_
_entity.id
_entity.type
_entity.pdbx_description
1 polymer ?
#
loop_
_entity_poly.entity_id
_entity_poly.type
_entity_poly.pdbx_seq_one_letter_code
_entity_poly.pdbx_strand_id
1 'polypeptide(L)'
;MKTTGGSGRTNFESIKLLCQSVARRLEQAGMIAIDREKRGDLVDSFAQAMSKHILTQEDMETTVLSSIGEKNEELDDLRLSGGEAYRTLKQSWMSKYGENEVDGLYFQEPIKYIAARMIGWLMKSPFVEEVFEEDAVLEKAIVQTIGSFRRSKLH
;
A
#
# COMPACT_ATOMS: atom_id res chain seq x y z
N MET A 1 -29.89 19.58 0.55
CA MET A 1 -29.06 18.43 0.11
C MET A 1 -27.76 18.47 0.88
N LYS A 2 -27.54 17.48 1.76
CA LYS A 2 -26.25 17.33 2.46
C LYS A 2 -25.28 16.67 1.49
N THR A 3 -24.24 17.40 1.10
CA THR A 3 -23.07 16.86 0.41
C THR A 3 -22.28 16.05 1.43
N THR A 4 -22.47 14.73 1.42
CA THR A 4 -21.61 13.80 2.14
C THR A 4 -20.29 13.70 1.37
N GLY A 5 -19.42 14.70 1.57
CA GLY A 5 -18.01 14.63 1.18
C GLY A 5 -17.28 13.72 2.16
N GLY A 6 -17.30 12.41 1.90
CA GLY A 6 -16.27 11.47 2.35
C GLY A 6 -15.57 10.97 1.08
N SER A 7 -14.26 10.82 0.99
CA SER A 7 -13.34 10.44 2.04
C SER A 7 -11.90 10.71 1.58
N GLY A 8 -11.27 11.79 2.06
CA GLY A 8 -9.81 11.94 2.01
C GLY A 8 -9.09 11.15 3.12
N ARG A 9 -9.80 10.20 3.77
CA ARG A 9 -9.41 9.52 5.02
C ARG A 9 -9.21 8.00 4.84
N THR A 10 -9.28 7.45 3.63
CA THR A 10 -9.43 5.99 3.39
C THR A 10 -8.19 5.25 2.88
N ASN A 11 -7.16 5.94 2.40
CA ASN A 11 -6.04 5.29 1.67
C ASN A 11 -4.84 4.97 2.54
N PHE A 12 -4.37 5.97 3.29
CA PHE A 12 -3.35 5.75 4.29
C PHE A 12 -3.82 4.74 5.33
N GLU A 13 -5.12 4.76 5.67
CA GLU A 13 -5.75 3.76 6.52
C GLU A 13 -5.70 2.34 5.92
N SER A 14 -5.85 2.17 4.60
CA SER A 14 -5.68 0.86 3.96
C SER A 14 -4.24 0.33 4.08
N ILE A 15 -3.25 1.23 3.96
CA ILE A 15 -1.84 0.90 4.17
C ILE A 15 -1.56 0.61 5.65
N LYS A 16 -2.12 1.39 6.58
CA LYS A 16 -2.05 1.13 8.02
C LYS A 16 -2.62 -0.23 8.37
N LEU A 17 -3.78 -0.59 7.83
CA LEU A 17 -4.39 -1.90 8.03
C LEU A 17 -3.49 -3.04 7.55
N LEU A 18 -2.82 -2.88 6.40
CA LEU A 18 -1.82 -3.82 5.93
C LEU A 18 -0.64 -3.92 6.91
N CYS A 19 -0.03 -2.80 7.28
CA CYS A 19 1.08 -2.74 8.21
C CYS A 19 0.72 -3.32 9.59
N GLN A 20 -0.49 -3.05 10.07
CA GLN A 20 -1.04 -3.61 11.30
C GLN A 20 -1.22 -5.13 11.18
N SER A 21 -1.74 -5.62 10.04
CA SER A 21 -1.88 -7.06 9.79
C SER A 21 -0.52 -7.75 9.79
N VAL A 22 0.49 -7.14 9.16
CA VAL A 22 1.88 -7.65 9.15
C VAL A 22 2.46 -7.67 10.56
N ALA A 23 2.47 -6.54 11.26
CA ALA A 23 3.02 -6.43 12.61
C ALA A 23 2.33 -7.41 13.57
N ARG A 24 1.00 -7.49 13.54
CA ARG A 24 0.20 -8.43 14.34
C ARG A 24 0.57 -9.87 14.03
N ARG A 25 0.72 -10.24 12.75
CA ARG A 25 1.05 -11.61 12.36
C ARG A 25 2.44 -12.01 12.86
N LEU A 26 3.43 -11.14 12.70
CA LEU A 26 4.79 -11.39 13.16
C LEU A 26 4.85 -11.50 14.69
N GLU A 27 4.17 -10.60 15.41
CA GLU A 27 4.11 -10.64 16.87
C GLU A 27 3.39 -11.90 17.38
N GLN A 28 2.25 -12.28 16.79
CA GLN A 28 1.52 -13.49 17.16
C GLN A 28 2.30 -14.78 16.91
N ALA A 29 3.18 -14.77 15.90
CA ALA A 29 4.07 -15.88 15.60
C ALA A 29 5.35 -15.87 16.47
N GLY A 30 5.51 -14.91 17.38
CA GLY A 30 6.68 -14.79 18.25
C GLY A 30 7.94 -14.32 17.52
N MET A 31 7.80 -13.73 16.33
CA MET A 31 8.95 -13.33 15.49
C MET A 31 9.50 -11.95 15.87
N ILE A 32 8.67 -11.10 16.46
CA ILE A 32 9.03 -9.76 16.96
C ILE A 32 8.36 -9.50 18.31
N ALA A 33 9.00 -8.71 19.15
CA ALA A 33 8.41 -8.12 20.35
C ALA A 33 8.11 -6.63 20.10
N ILE A 34 6.88 -6.22 20.37
CA ILE A 34 6.42 -4.84 20.22
C ILE A 34 6.01 -4.30 21.59
N ASP A 35 6.46 -3.08 21.90
CA ASP A 35 5.96 -2.34 23.06
C ASP A 35 4.45 -2.07 22.87
N ARG A 36 3.63 -2.65 23.76
CA ARG A 36 2.17 -2.60 23.65
C ARG A 36 1.63 -1.18 23.67
N GLU A 37 2.26 -0.28 24.43
CA GLU A 37 1.82 1.11 24.55
C GLU A 37 2.10 1.90 23.27
N LYS A 38 3.16 1.52 22.54
CA LYS A 38 3.59 2.17 21.30
C LYS A 38 3.03 1.54 20.03
N ARG A 39 2.11 0.57 20.14
CA ARG A 39 1.57 -0.14 18.96
C ARG A 39 0.89 0.79 17.95
N GLY A 40 0.18 1.82 18.43
CA GLY A 40 -0.44 2.82 17.55
C GLY A 40 0.61 3.58 16.74
N ASP A 41 1.62 4.11 17.44
CA ASP A 41 2.74 4.85 16.84
C ASP A 41 3.57 3.97 15.89
N LEU A 42 3.76 2.68 16.23
CA LEU A 42 4.40 1.70 15.37
C LEU A 42 3.68 1.60 14.04
N VAL A 43 2.36 1.36 14.06
CA VAL A 43 1.57 1.17 12.84
C VAL A 43 1.58 2.42 11.98
N ASP A 44 1.45 3.60 12.60
CA ASP A 44 1.46 4.88 11.88
C ASP A 44 2.83 5.15 11.23
N SER A 45 3.92 4.97 11.98
CA SER A 45 5.28 5.14 11.47
C SER A 45 5.62 4.10 10.39
N PHE A 46 5.15 2.86 10.57
CA PHE A 46 5.38 1.79 9.61
C PHE A 46 4.64 2.05 8.30
N ALA A 47 3.37 2.44 8.38
CA ALA A 47 2.57 2.81 7.21
C ALA A 47 3.18 4.01 6.46
N GLN A 48 3.70 5.00 7.20
CA GLN A 48 4.36 6.16 6.60
C GLN A 48 5.65 5.76 5.85
N ALA A 49 6.41 4.79 6.37
CA ALA A 49 7.58 4.27 5.66
C ALA A 49 7.17 3.52 4.38
N MET A 50 6.07 2.77 4.41
CA MET A 50 5.61 1.94 3.29
C MET A 50 4.81 2.70 2.23
N SER A 51 4.22 3.85 2.56
CA SER A 51 3.40 4.63 1.62
C SER A 51 4.16 5.12 0.38
N LYS A 52 5.49 5.22 0.46
CA LYS A 52 6.35 5.55 -0.69
C LYS A 52 6.47 4.41 -1.71
N HIS A 53 6.09 3.20 -1.33
CA HIS A 53 6.26 1.97 -2.11
C HIS A 53 4.94 1.29 -2.47
N ILE A 54 3.83 1.74 -1.89
CA ILE A 54 2.49 1.17 -2.06
C ILE A 54 1.56 2.27 -2.51
N LEU A 55 1.01 2.11 -3.72
CA LEU A 55 -0.01 3.00 -4.28
C LEU A 55 -1.40 2.44 -3.97
N THR A 56 -2.39 3.32 -3.97
CA THR A 56 -3.79 2.97 -3.75
C THR A 56 -4.61 3.21 -5.02
N GLN A 57 -5.86 2.73 -5.00
CA GLN A 57 -6.78 3.02 -6.09
C GLN A 57 -7.01 4.52 -6.31
N GLU A 58 -7.03 5.33 -5.24
CA GLU A 58 -7.17 6.78 -5.39
C GLU A 58 -5.93 7.42 -6.00
N ASP A 59 -4.72 6.89 -5.72
CA ASP A 59 -3.49 7.35 -6.39
C ASP A 59 -3.56 7.08 -7.89
N MET A 60 -4.08 5.91 -8.29
CA MET A 60 -4.37 5.62 -9.69
C MET A 60 -5.37 6.64 -10.27
N GLU A 61 -6.52 6.82 -9.63
CA GLU A 61 -7.58 7.71 -10.12
C GLU A 61 -7.07 9.16 -10.26
N THR A 62 -6.37 9.65 -9.24
CA THR A 62 -5.74 10.98 -9.24
C THR A 62 -4.69 11.09 -10.35
N THR A 63 -3.80 10.11 -10.47
CA THR A 63 -2.75 10.13 -11.52
C THR A 63 -3.37 10.14 -12.91
N VAL A 64 -4.39 9.30 -13.15
CA VAL A 64 -5.08 9.21 -14.43
C VAL A 64 -5.80 10.52 -14.76
N LEU A 65 -6.54 11.10 -13.81
CA LEU A 65 -7.27 12.36 -14.02
C LEU A 65 -6.32 13.54 -14.23
N SER A 66 -5.25 13.65 -13.44
CA SER A 66 -4.22 14.68 -13.63
C SER A 66 -3.55 14.54 -14.99
N SER A 67 -3.25 13.32 -15.42
CA SER A 67 -2.65 13.06 -16.74
C SER A 67 -3.57 13.48 -17.90
N ILE A 68 -4.89 13.39 -17.73
CA ILE A 68 -5.85 13.91 -18.73
C ILE A 68 -5.78 15.44 -18.78
N GLY A 69 -5.80 16.09 -17.61
CA GLY A 69 -5.75 17.55 -17.52
C GLY A 69 -4.45 18.16 -18.07
N GLU A 70 -3.32 17.52 -17.80
CA GLU A 70 -2.00 17.94 -18.30
C GLU A 70 -1.80 17.66 -19.79
N LYS A 71 -2.41 16.59 -20.32
CA LYS A 71 -2.30 16.20 -21.74
C LYS A 71 -3.45 16.71 -22.60
N ASN A 72 -4.23 17.70 -22.16
CA ASN A 72 -5.34 18.22 -22.95
C ASN A 72 -4.90 18.68 -24.36
N GLU A 73 -3.69 19.21 -24.52
CA GLU A 73 -3.15 19.57 -25.85
C GLU A 73 -2.80 18.34 -26.72
N GLU A 74 -2.26 17.26 -26.15
CA GLU A 74 -1.93 16.01 -26.90
C GLU A 74 -3.15 15.11 -27.14
N LEU A 75 -4.16 15.17 -26.27
CA LEU A 75 -5.39 14.37 -26.37
C LEU A 75 -6.34 14.94 -27.43
N ASP A 76 -6.32 16.26 -27.64
CA ASP A 76 -7.00 16.91 -28.76
C ASP A 76 -6.43 16.45 -30.11
N ASP A 77 -5.11 16.28 -30.22
CA ASP A 77 -4.45 15.71 -31.42
C ASP A 77 -4.87 14.24 -31.67
N LEU A 78 -5.17 13.49 -30.61
CA LEU A 78 -5.61 12.09 -30.68
C LEU A 78 -7.13 11.92 -30.88
N ARG A 79 -7.91 13.01 -30.83
CA ARG A 79 -9.39 13.02 -30.94
C ARG A 79 -10.11 12.02 -30.00
N LEU A 80 -9.50 11.68 -28.87
CA LEU A 80 -10.11 10.74 -27.94
C LEU A 80 -11.19 11.47 -27.14
N SER A 81 -12.36 10.84 -26.97
CA SER A 81 -13.33 11.33 -25.99
C SER A 81 -12.75 11.20 -24.56
N GLY A 82 -13.15 12.07 -23.62
CA GLY A 82 -12.62 12.02 -22.24
C GLY A 82 -12.77 10.65 -21.57
N GLY A 83 -13.82 9.88 -21.92
CA GLY A 83 -14.00 8.51 -21.45
C GLY A 83 -13.02 7.51 -22.07
N GLU A 84 -12.60 7.70 -23.31
CA GLU A 84 -11.57 6.88 -23.97
C GLU A 84 -10.18 7.20 -23.44
N ALA A 85 -9.86 8.48 -23.27
CA ALA A 85 -8.59 8.92 -22.66
C ALA A 85 -8.41 8.31 -21.25
N TYR A 86 -9.46 8.35 -20.42
CA TYR A 86 -9.46 7.74 -19.10
C TYR A 86 -9.18 6.23 -19.15
N ARG A 87 -9.87 5.49 -20.03
CA ARG A 87 -9.67 4.04 -20.15
C ARG A 87 -8.23 3.70 -20.57
N THR A 88 -7.70 4.41 -21.56
CA THR A 88 -6.34 4.19 -22.06
C THR A 88 -5.29 4.47 -20.98
N LEU A 89 -5.38 5.62 -20.30
CA LEU A 89 -4.44 5.98 -19.25
C LEU A 89 -4.54 5.05 -18.04
N LYS A 90 -5.75 4.65 -17.65
CA LYS A 90 -5.96 3.64 -16.61
C LYS A 90 -5.33 2.29 -17.00
N GLN A 91 -5.50 1.85 -18.24
CA GLN A 91 -4.91 0.60 -18.72
C GLN A 91 -3.37 0.66 -18.73
N SER A 92 -2.79 1.81 -19.10
CA SER A 92 -1.34 2.05 -19.00
C SER A 92 -0.86 1.97 -17.55
N TRP A 93 -1.56 2.62 -16.61
CA TRP A 93 -1.25 2.56 -15.19
C TRP A 93 -1.33 1.12 -14.64
N MET A 94 -2.39 0.39 -14.99
CA MET A 94 -2.57 -1.02 -14.62
C MET A 94 -1.50 -1.93 -15.22
N SER A 95 -1.02 -1.63 -16.43
CA SER A 95 0.08 -2.39 -17.04
C SER A 95 1.40 -2.19 -16.27
N LYS A 96 1.56 -1.05 -15.60
CA LYS A 96 2.76 -0.72 -14.82
C LYS A 96 2.74 -1.30 -13.41
N TYR A 97 1.59 -1.30 -12.73
CA TYR A 97 1.51 -1.66 -11.30
C TYR A 97 0.55 -2.81 -10.98
N GLY A 98 -0.30 -3.21 -11.92
CA GLY A 98 -1.37 -4.20 -11.70
C GLY A 98 -0.86 -5.62 -11.48
N GLU A 99 0.37 -5.95 -11.88
CA GLU A 99 0.98 -7.27 -11.64
C GLU A 99 1.17 -7.54 -10.14
N ASN A 100 1.43 -6.48 -9.36
CA ASN A 100 1.59 -6.55 -7.91
C ASN A 100 0.40 -5.88 -7.22
N GLU A 101 -0.82 -6.19 -7.63
CA GLU A 101 -2.04 -5.72 -6.96
C GLU A 101 -2.47 -6.71 -5.87
N VAL A 102 -2.82 -6.17 -4.70
CA VAL A 102 -3.45 -6.92 -3.62
C VAL A 102 -4.53 -6.08 -2.98
N ASP A 103 -5.79 -6.45 -3.22
CA ASP A 103 -6.97 -5.89 -2.57
C ASP A 103 -7.06 -4.34 -2.70
N GLY A 104 -6.68 -3.79 -3.84
CA GLY A 104 -6.67 -2.37 -4.16
C GLY A 104 -5.43 -1.61 -3.69
N LEU A 105 -4.41 -2.34 -3.20
CA LEU A 105 -3.06 -1.83 -2.97
C LEU A 105 -2.15 -2.30 -4.10
N TYR A 106 -1.40 -1.38 -4.67
CA TYR A 106 -0.55 -1.62 -5.84
C TYR A 106 0.91 -1.40 -5.45
N PHE A 107 1.68 -2.48 -5.37
CA PHE A 107 3.08 -2.39 -4.97
C PHE A 107 3.93 -1.95 -6.16
N GLN A 108 4.78 -0.95 -5.95
CA GLN A 108 5.64 -0.39 -7.01
C GLN A 108 6.81 -1.32 -7.38
N GLU A 109 7.06 -2.33 -6.56
CA GLU A 109 8.08 -3.36 -6.74
C GLU A 109 7.47 -4.72 -6.37
N PRO A 110 8.04 -5.85 -6.82
CA PRO A 110 7.63 -7.17 -6.38
C PRO A 110 7.53 -7.27 -4.86
N ILE A 111 6.50 -7.97 -4.36
CA ILE A 111 6.18 -8.07 -2.91
C ILE A 111 7.39 -8.51 -2.07
N LYS A 112 8.27 -9.35 -2.63
CA LYS A 112 9.52 -9.77 -1.98
C LYS A 112 10.42 -8.58 -1.59
N TYR A 113 10.59 -7.60 -2.47
CA TYR A 113 11.39 -6.41 -2.18
C TYR A 113 10.70 -5.51 -1.15
N ILE A 114 9.37 -5.43 -1.19
CA ILE A 114 8.59 -4.72 -0.18
C ILE A 114 8.76 -5.39 1.19
N ALA A 115 8.75 -6.72 1.25
CA ALA A 115 9.00 -7.47 2.47
C ALA A 115 10.42 -7.20 3.02
N ALA A 116 11.45 -7.18 2.17
CA ALA A 116 12.80 -6.81 2.58
C ALA A 116 12.86 -5.37 3.14
N ARG A 117 12.15 -4.41 2.54
CA ARG A 117 12.04 -3.04 3.08
C ARG A 117 11.32 -3.01 4.43
N MET A 118 10.26 -3.80 4.59
CA MET A 118 9.54 -3.94 5.86
C MET A 118 10.45 -4.49 6.96
N ILE A 119 11.24 -5.53 6.68
CA ILE A 119 12.23 -6.09 7.61
C ILE A 119 13.28 -5.04 7.97
N GLY A 120 13.86 -4.37 6.97
CA GLY A 120 14.85 -3.33 7.21
C GLY A 120 14.32 -2.17 8.05
N TRP A 121 13.02 -1.88 7.98
CA TRP A 121 12.37 -0.94 8.88
C TRP A 121 12.20 -1.51 10.29
N LEU A 122 11.68 -2.74 10.43
CA LEU A 122 11.49 -3.42 11.72
C LEU A 122 12.79 -3.48 12.53
N MET A 123 13.91 -3.85 11.88
CA MET A 123 15.23 -3.94 12.50
C MET A 123 15.78 -2.60 13.03
N LYS A 124 15.26 -1.47 12.53
CA LYS A 124 15.69 -0.11 12.92
C LYS A 124 14.62 0.63 13.72
N SER A 125 13.46 0.01 13.91
CA SER A 125 12.30 0.66 14.49
C SER A 125 12.49 0.81 15.99
N PRO A 126 12.36 2.03 16.56
CA PRO A 126 12.42 2.21 18.02
C PRO A 126 11.18 1.65 18.74
N PHE A 127 10.18 1.18 17.97
CA PHE A 127 8.94 0.62 18.49
C PHE A 127 8.97 -0.91 18.58
N VAL A 128 10.00 -1.54 18.00
CA VAL A 128 10.25 -2.98 18.07
C VAL A 128 11.34 -3.19 19.11
N GLU A 129 11.05 -3.94 20.16
CA GLU A 129 11.99 -4.21 21.25
C GLU A 129 13.03 -5.25 20.81
N GLU A 130 12.56 -6.29 20.14
CA GLU A 130 13.40 -7.41 19.73
C GLU A 130 12.85 -8.08 18.46
N VAL A 131 13.76 -8.60 17.64
CA VAL A 131 13.47 -9.40 16.44
C VAL A 131 14.17 -10.74 16.62
N PHE A 132 13.39 -11.83 16.66
CA PHE A 132 13.87 -13.16 17.07
C PHE A 132 14.23 -14.07 15.89
N GLU A 133 13.83 -13.70 14.68
CA GLU A 133 13.92 -14.54 13.49
C GLU A 133 14.86 -13.98 12.44
N GLU A 134 15.37 -14.86 11.59
CA GLU A 134 16.20 -14.48 10.44
C GLU A 134 15.37 -13.83 9.32
N ASP A 135 16.01 -12.96 8.53
CA ASP A 135 15.40 -12.23 7.42
C ASP A 135 14.59 -13.14 6.47
N ALA A 136 15.09 -14.34 6.17
CA ALA A 136 14.41 -15.27 5.26
C ALA A 136 13.07 -15.79 5.82
N VAL A 137 12.99 -15.99 7.14
CA VAL A 137 11.77 -16.45 7.83
C VAL A 137 10.77 -15.30 7.91
N LEU A 138 11.23 -14.11 8.28
CA LEU A 138 10.43 -12.88 8.30
C LEU A 138 9.87 -12.55 6.93
N GLU A 139 10.70 -12.63 5.88
CA GLU A 139 10.31 -12.33 4.50
C GLU A 139 9.16 -13.25 4.07
N LYS A 140 9.30 -14.56 4.30
CA LYS A 140 8.27 -15.53 4.00
C LYS A 140 6.95 -15.22 4.73
N ALA A 141 7.02 -14.89 6.01
CA ALA A 141 5.84 -14.54 6.80
C ALA A 141 5.17 -13.26 6.29
N ILE A 142 5.96 -12.23 5.95
CA ILE A 142 5.45 -10.95 5.42
C ILE A 142 4.82 -11.16 4.04
N VAL A 143 5.49 -11.83 3.11
CA VAL A 143 4.97 -12.12 1.76
C VAL A 143 3.65 -12.89 1.84
N GLN A 144 3.56 -13.91 2.70
CA GLN A 144 2.33 -14.66 2.91
C GLN A 144 1.21 -13.77 3.49
N THR A 145 1.55 -12.91 4.45
CA THR A 145 0.59 -12.00 5.06
C THR A 145 0.05 -11.01 4.03
N ILE A 146 0.93 -10.38 3.25
CA ILE A 146 0.56 -9.47 2.17
C ILE A 146 -0.33 -10.20 1.15
N GLY A 147 0.09 -11.35 0.61
CA GLY A 147 -0.71 -12.06 -0.41
C GLY A 147 -2.10 -12.49 0.08
N SER A 148 -2.24 -12.78 1.37
CA SER A 148 -3.53 -13.13 2.00
C SER A 148 -4.36 -11.94 2.47
N PHE A 149 -3.82 -10.72 2.38
CA PHE A 149 -4.46 -9.50 2.87
C PHE A 149 -5.78 -9.24 2.15
N ARG A 150 -6.84 -8.99 2.92
CA ARG A 150 -8.16 -8.60 2.41
C ARG A 150 -8.74 -7.58 3.38
N ARG A 151 -9.00 -6.34 2.94
CA ARG A 151 -9.57 -5.27 3.77
C ARG A 151 -10.90 -5.66 4.38
N SER A 152 -11.71 -6.41 3.63
CA SER A 152 -13.03 -6.90 4.07
C SER A 152 -12.99 -7.93 5.20
N LYS A 153 -11.83 -8.51 5.52
CA LYS A 153 -11.67 -9.54 6.57
C LYS A 153 -11.13 -8.98 7.89
N LEU A 154 -10.94 -7.67 8.00
CA LEU A 154 -10.35 -7.02 9.17
C LEU A 154 -11.40 -6.48 10.17
N HIS A 155 -12.65 -6.94 10.06
CA HIS A 155 -13.76 -6.60 10.96
C HIS A 155 -13.74 -7.42 12.25
#